data_AF-A0A060BUQ4-F1
#
_entry.id   AF-A0A060BUQ4-F1
#
_cell.length_a   1.000
_cell.length_b   1.000
_cell.length_c   1.000
_cell.angle_alpha   90.00
_cell.angle_beta   90.00
_cell.angle_gamma   90.00
#
_symmetry.space_group_name_H-M   'P 1'
#
loop_
_entity.id
_entity.type
_entity.pdbx_description
1 polymer ?
#
loop_
_entity_poly.entity_id
_entity_poly.type
_entity_poly.pdbx_seq_one_letter_code
_entity_poly.pdbx_strand_id
1 'polypeptide(L)'
;DGPARSGHFLVTATDPTGPWSQPTWFASLEGIDPSLVFDDDGRVWLTGTRLAEPGAWEGQCDVWLTELDPATYEPIGPLHLLWRGALQGAGWAEGPHLYPRPGGGWMLLAAEGGTDRDHAVSVAYADQITGPYRGDPGNPRLTHRHLGNTAPIANVGHADLVQTPDGR
;
A
#
# COMPACT_ATOMS: atom_id res chain seq x y z
N ASP A 1 27.10 -16.15 -4.11
CA ASP A 1 26.96 -14.74 -3.70
C ASP A 1 26.90 -13.84 -4.94
N GLY A 2 25.68 -13.59 -5.44
CA GLY A 2 25.45 -12.71 -6.59
C GLY A 2 25.44 -11.23 -6.16
N PRO A 3 25.46 -10.27 -7.11
CA PRO A 3 25.34 -8.86 -6.77
C PRO A 3 24.07 -8.64 -5.94
N ALA A 4 24.17 -7.83 -4.88
CA ALA A 4 23.02 -7.44 -4.07
C ALA A 4 22.00 -6.76 -4.98
N ARG A 5 20.91 -7.48 -5.30
CA ARG A 5 19.77 -6.91 -6.00
C ARG A 5 18.99 -6.07 -4.97
N SER A 6 18.62 -4.86 -5.36
CA SER A 6 17.78 -3.95 -4.56
C SER A 6 16.47 -3.69 -5.30
N GLY A 7 15.39 -3.51 -4.56
CA GLY A 7 14.04 -3.33 -5.10
C GLY A 7 13.08 -4.37 -4.56
N HIS A 8 11.87 -4.40 -5.12
CA HIS A 8 10.83 -5.34 -4.73
C HIS A 8 11.17 -6.75 -5.19
N PHE A 9 10.82 -7.75 -4.38
CA PHE A 9 10.87 -9.15 -4.78
C PHE A 9 9.69 -9.92 -4.22
N LEU A 10 9.34 -11.02 -4.90
CA LEU A 10 8.29 -11.95 -4.51
C LEU A 10 8.89 -13.32 -4.22
N VAL A 11 8.44 -13.93 -3.13
CA VAL A 11 8.71 -15.32 -2.76
C VAL A 11 7.42 -16.00 -2.34
N THR A 12 7.32 -17.31 -2.55
CA THR A 12 6.14 -18.11 -2.19
C THR A 12 6.53 -19.34 -1.38
N ALA A 13 5.66 -19.78 -0.49
CA ALA A 13 5.75 -21.06 0.23
C ALA A 13 4.34 -21.59 0.52
N THR A 14 4.17 -22.92 0.59
CA THR A 14 2.90 -23.55 1.00
C THR A 14 2.78 -23.68 2.51
N ASP A 15 3.90 -23.53 3.23
CA ASP A 15 4.00 -23.47 4.69
C ASP A 15 4.79 -22.19 5.05
N PRO A 16 4.34 -21.36 6.00
CA PRO A 16 5.04 -20.12 6.36
C PRO A 16 6.46 -20.36 6.90
N THR A 17 6.76 -21.55 7.39
CA THR A 17 8.11 -21.97 7.80
C THR A 17 9.01 -22.37 6.62
N GLY A 18 8.45 -22.50 5.41
CA GLY A 18 9.14 -22.81 4.17
C GLY A 18 8.99 -24.27 3.71
N PRO A 19 9.76 -24.67 2.67
CA PRO A 19 10.77 -23.89 1.98
C PRO A 19 10.16 -22.74 1.16
N TRP A 20 10.78 -21.58 1.23
CA TRP A 20 10.46 -20.44 0.36
C TRP A 20 11.13 -20.60 -1.01
N SER A 21 10.46 -20.14 -2.06
CA SER A 21 11.01 -20.12 -3.42
C SER A 21 12.26 -19.24 -3.51
N GLN A 22 12.99 -19.38 -4.62
CA GLN A 22 13.94 -18.32 -5.01
C GLN A 22 13.17 -17.02 -5.29
N PRO A 23 13.76 -15.85 -4.99
CA PRO A 23 13.09 -14.56 -5.19
C PRO A 23 12.95 -14.22 -6.67
N THR A 24 11.74 -13.85 -7.07
CA THR A 24 11.45 -13.16 -8.33
C THR A 24 11.59 -11.67 -8.11
N TRP A 25 12.51 -11.01 -8.82
CA TRP A 25 12.82 -9.59 -8.62
C TRP A 25 12.07 -8.70 -9.61
N PHE A 26 11.46 -7.62 -9.13
CA PHE A 26 10.76 -6.63 -9.96
C PHE A 26 11.71 -5.50 -10.36
N ALA A 27 12.42 -5.67 -11.46
CA ALA A 27 13.44 -4.70 -11.90
C ALA A 27 12.86 -3.34 -12.36
N SER A 28 11.59 -3.30 -12.77
CA SER A 28 10.92 -2.12 -13.32
C SER A 28 10.01 -1.40 -12.33
N LEU A 29 9.85 -1.93 -11.11
CA LEU A 29 8.98 -1.35 -10.09
C LEU A 29 9.83 -0.65 -9.03
N GLU A 30 9.64 0.65 -8.92
CA GLU A 30 10.41 1.51 -8.03
C GLU A 30 9.67 1.75 -6.71
N GLY A 31 10.41 2.30 -5.75
CA GLY A 31 9.86 2.75 -4.47
C GLY A 31 9.84 1.66 -3.40
N ILE A 32 8.90 1.78 -2.47
CA ILE A 32 8.83 0.98 -1.23
C ILE A 32 7.41 0.48 -0.98
N ASP A 33 7.26 -0.27 0.11
CA ASP A 33 6.00 -0.79 0.65
C ASP A 33 5.15 -1.58 -0.34
N PRO A 34 5.70 -2.64 -0.96
CA PRO A 34 4.93 -3.50 -1.84
C PRO A 34 3.85 -4.26 -1.06
N SER A 35 2.62 -4.30 -1.59
CA SER A 35 1.55 -5.14 -1.04
C SER A 35 0.78 -5.84 -2.15
N LEU A 36 0.54 -7.14 -1.96
CA LEU A 36 -0.25 -7.95 -2.88
C LEU A 36 -1.73 -7.90 -2.52
N VAL A 37 -2.58 -7.85 -3.54
CA VAL A 37 -4.02 -8.10 -3.40
C VAL A 37 -4.45 -9.12 -4.45
N PHE A 38 -5.28 -10.06 -4.02
CA PHE A 38 -5.85 -11.12 -4.84
C PHE A 38 -7.32 -10.79 -5.04
N ASP A 39 -7.73 -10.64 -6.29
CA ASP A 39 -9.12 -10.37 -6.65
C ASP A 39 -9.89 -11.70 -6.80
N ASP A 40 -11.22 -11.63 -6.66
CA ASP A 40 -12.10 -12.81 -6.69
C ASP A 40 -12.16 -13.46 -8.09
N ASP A 41 -11.79 -12.72 -9.13
CA ASP A 41 -11.67 -13.21 -10.50
C ASP A 41 -10.34 -13.92 -10.81
N GLY A 42 -9.47 -14.06 -9.80
CA GLY A 42 -8.17 -14.73 -9.89
C GLY A 42 -7.03 -13.83 -10.35
N ARG A 43 -7.27 -12.53 -10.54
CA ARG A 43 -6.22 -11.56 -10.86
C ARG A 43 -5.39 -11.22 -9.63
N VAL A 44 -4.11 -10.99 -9.85
CA VAL A 44 -3.14 -10.63 -8.81
C VAL A 44 -2.67 -9.22 -9.10
N TRP A 45 -2.66 -8.39 -8.07
CA TRP A 45 -2.17 -7.03 -8.19
C TRP A 45 -1.13 -6.74 -7.12
N LEU A 46 -0.21 -5.85 -7.47
CA LEU A 46 0.83 -5.34 -6.60
C LEU A 46 0.70 -3.83 -6.51
N THR A 47 0.52 -3.33 -5.30
CA THR A 47 0.60 -1.90 -4.99
C THR A 47 1.96 -1.57 -4.38
N GLY A 48 2.35 -0.30 -4.47
CA GLY A 48 3.49 0.24 -3.73
C GLY A 48 3.46 1.76 -3.78
N THR A 49 4.49 2.40 -3.23
CA THR A 49 4.62 3.86 -3.24
C THR A 49 5.98 4.30 -3.72
N ARG A 50 6.05 5.48 -4.33
CA ARG A 50 7.32 6.16 -4.67
C ARG A 50 7.15 7.67 -4.54
N LEU A 51 8.25 8.42 -4.50
CA LEU A 51 8.18 9.88 -4.61
C LEU A 51 7.51 10.27 -5.94
N ALA A 52 6.62 11.26 -5.89
CA ALA A 52 5.97 11.78 -7.07
C ALA A 52 6.98 12.52 -7.95
N GLU A 53 6.88 12.35 -9.28
CA GLU A 53 7.74 13.00 -10.26
C GLU A 53 6.93 13.67 -11.39
N PRO A 54 6.92 15.02 -11.48
CA PRO A 54 7.42 15.96 -10.48
C PRO A 54 6.52 16.00 -9.23
N GLY A 55 7.15 16.09 -8.05
CA GLY A 55 6.46 16.35 -6.79
C GLY A 55 6.16 17.84 -6.62
N ALA A 56 4.98 18.17 -6.11
CA ALA A 56 4.57 19.54 -5.81
C ALA A 56 5.10 20.05 -4.46
N TRP A 57 5.49 19.15 -3.56
CA TRP A 57 6.15 19.44 -2.27
C TRP A 57 7.03 18.26 -1.86
N GLU A 58 7.91 18.49 -0.88
CA GLU A 58 8.81 17.47 -0.34
C GLU A 58 8.03 16.30 0.29
N GLY A 59 8.43 15.07 -0.07
CA GLY A 59 7.79 13.86 0.43
C GLY A 59 6.41 13.58 -0.18
N GLN A 60 5.95 14.33 -1.20
CA GLN A 60 4.76 13.91 -1.95
C GLN A 60 5.04 12.56 -2.62
N CYS A 61 4.17 11.59 -2.39
CA CYS A 61 4.29 10.26 -2.99
C CYS A 61 3.15 9.96 -3.96
N ASP A 62 3.42 9.08 -4.92
CA ASP A 62 2.46 8.42 -5.78
C ASP A 62 2.26 6.97 -5.28
N VAL A 63 1.05 6.65 -4.84
CA VAL A 63 0.62 5.26 -4.64
C VAL A 63 0.29 4.67 -6.01
N TRP A 64 0.97 3.61 -6.39
CA TRP A 64 0.84 2.96 -7.69
C TRP A 64 0.31 1.54 -7.56
N LEU A 65 -0.29 1.03 -8.64
CA LEU A 65 -0.81 -0.32 -8.77
C LEU A 65 -0.41 -0.90 -10.13
N THR A 66 0.00 -2.16 -10.15
CA THR A 66 0.22 -2.94 -11.38
C THR A 66 -0.37 -4.33 -11.23
N GLU A 67 -0.86 -4.90 -12.33
CA GLU A 67 -1.30 -6.28 -12.36
C GLU A 67 -0.09 -7.20 -12.54
N LEU A 68 -0.13 -8.38 -11.94
CA LEU A 68 0.84 -9.44 -12.14
C LEU A 68 0.18 -10.61 -12.86
N ASP A 69 0.89 -11.21 -13.82
CA ASP A 69 0.51 -12.52 -14.35
C ASP A 69 0.60 -13.56 -13.22
N PRO A 70 -0.47 -14.26 -12.84
CA PRO A 70 -0.45 -15.19 -11.71
C PRO A 70 0.44 -16.43 -11.93
N ALA A 71 0.81 -16.74 -13.18
CA ALA A 71 1.67 -17.86 -13.50
C ALA A 71 3.16 -17.49 -13.47
N THR A 72 3.53 -16.27 -13.89
CA THR A 72 4.94 -15.83 -13.95
C THR A 72 5.33 -14.83 -12.87
N TYR A 73 4.33 -14.19 -12.24
CA TYR A 73 4.45 -13.00 -11.39
C TYR A 73 5.10 -11.80 -12.07
N GLU A 74 5.16 -11.76 -13.40
CA GLU A 74 5.66 -10.60 -14.12
C GLU A 74 4.57 -9.50 -14.19
N PRO A 75 4.94 -8.21 -14.06
CA PRO A 75 3.99 -7.12 -14.27
C PRO A 75 3.41 -7.14 -15.68
N ILE A 76 2.09 -7.03 -15.78
CA ILE A 76 1.35 -6.97 -17.04
C ILE A 76 0.49 -5.72 -17.11
N GLY A 77 0.29 -5.22 -18.34
CA GLY A 77 -0.51 -4.03 -18.57
C GLY A 77 0.12 -2.73 -18.06
N PRO A 78 -0.67 -1.65 -17.98
CA PRO A 78 -0.18 -0.35 -17.53
C PRO A 78 -0.06 -0.28 -16.00
N LEU A 79 0.84 0.59 -15.53
CA LEU A 79 0.89 1.03 -14.14
C LEU A 79 -0.18 2.11 -13.92
N HIS A 80 -0.95 1.96 -12.84
CA HIS A 80 -2.00 2.90 -12.43
C HIS A 80 -1.52 3.74 -11.26
N LEU A 81 -1.70 5.06 -11.33
CA LEU A 81 -1.53 5.94 -10.18
C LEU A 81 -2.87 6.04 -9.44
N LEU A 82 -2.92 5.53 -8.22
CA LEU A 82 -4.15 5.42 -7.46
C LEU A 82 -4.44 6.69 -6.66
N TRP A 83 -3.43 7.18 -5.94
CA TRP A 83 -3.64 8.19 -4.90
C TRP A 83 -2.34 8.90 -4.50
N ARG A 84 -2.45 10.10 -3.92
CA ARG A 84 -1.33 10.93 -3.43
C ARG A 84 -1.46 11.31 -1.96
N GLY A 85 -2.30 10.61 -1.21
CA GLY A 85 -2.64 10.93 0.17
C GLY A 85 -3.90 11.78 0.33
N ALA A 86 -4.38 11.87 1.57
CA ALA A 86 -5.60 12.58 1.94
C ALA A 86 -5.35 14.07 2.17
N LEU A 87 -4.19 14.43 2.71
CA LEU A 87 -3.87 15.80 3.09
C LEU A 87 -2.88 16.43 2.10
N GLN A 88 -3.33 17.47 1.40
CA GLN A 88 -2.45 18.26 0.55
C GLN A 88 -1.33 18.90 1.38
N GLY A 89 -0.08 18.75 0.94
CA GLY A 89 1.10 19.21 1.67
C GLY A 89 1.63 18.22 2.72
N ALA A 90 0.93 17.11 3.00
CA ALA A 90 1.49 16.03 3.80
C ALA A 90 2.45 15.18 2.96
N GLY A 91 3.52 14.69 3.60
CA GLY A 91 4.45 13.75 2.99
C GLY A 91 4.10 12.30 3.26
N TRP A 92 4.78 11.40 2.56
CA TRP A 92 4.91 9.98 2.89
C TRP A 92 3.58 9.23 2.84
N ALA A 93 2.81 9.40 1.75
CA ALA A 93 1.70 8.49 1.44
C ALA A 93 2.29 7.12 1.08
N GLU A 94 2.27 6.19 2.04
CA GLU A 94 3.04 4.94 2.02
C GLU A 94 2.26 3.78 2.65
N GLY A 95 2.85 2.59 2.75
CA GLY A 95 2.15 1.39 3.26
C GLY A 95 0.78 1.12 2.60
N PRO A 96 0.65 1.14 1.26
CA PRO A 96 -0.65 0.99 0.62
C PRO A 96 -1.15 -0.47 0.68
N HIS A 97 -2.42 -0.63 1.08
CA HIS A 97 -3.13 -1.90 1.09
C HIS A 97 -4.52 -1.73 0.46
N LEU A 98 -4.93 -2.68 -0.37
CA LEU A 98 -6.22 -2.68 -1.06
C LEU A 98 -7.15 -3.76 -0.51
N TYR A 99 -8.39 -3.39 -0.25
CA TYR A 99 -9.42 -4.31 0.21
C TYR A 99 -10.71 -4.15 -0.62
N PRO A 100 -11.34 -5.25 -1.04
CA PRO A 100 -12.69 -5.20 -1.60
C PRO A 100 -13.67 -4.73 -0.53
N ARG A 101 -14.70 -3.98 -0.93
CA ARG A 101 -15.73 -3.50 0.01
C ARG A 101 -17.01 -4.32 -0.07
N PRO A 102 -17.73 -4.45 1.07
CA PRO A 102 -19.10 -4.96 1.05
C PRO A 102 -19.98 -4.13 0.12
N GLY A 103 -20.68 -4.80 -0.80
CA GLY A 103 -21.53 -4.13 -1.79
C GLY A 103 -20.79 -3.65 -3.04
N GLY A 104 -19.49 -3.92 -3.16
CA GLY A 104 -18.67 -3.62 -4.33
C GLY A 104 -17.74 -2.40 -4.18
N GLY A 105 -16.79 -2.33 -5.10
CA GLY A 105 -15.73 -1.34 -5.09
C GLY A 105 -14.59 -1.68 -4.12
N TRP A 106 -13.69 -0.72 -3.94
CA TRP A 106 -12.39 -0.91 -3.33
C TRP A 106 -12.11 0.17 -2.28
N MET A 107 -11.39 -0.23 -1.24
CA MET A 107 -10.79 0.66 -0.24
C MET A 107 -9.27 0.57 -0.38
N LEU A 108 -8.63 1.71 -0.56
CA LEU A 108 -7.20 1.88 -0.36
C LEU A 108 -6.98 2.38 1.07
N LEU A 109 -6.16 1.67 1.83
CA LEU A 109 -5.62 2.09 3.11
C LEU A 109 -4.15 2.47 2.90
N ALA A 110 -3.70 3.58 3.46
CA ALA A 110 -2.30 3.98 3.40
C ALA A 110 -1.90 4.76 4.65
N ALA A 111 -0.63 4.71 5.01
CA ALA A 111 -0.03 5.59 5.99
C ALA A 111 0.27 6.98 5.38
N GLU A 112 0.29 8.01 6.22
CA GLU A 112 0.69 9.38 5.84
C GLU A 112 1.42 10.08 7.00
N GLY A 113 2.22 11.10 6.67
CA GLY A 113 2.91 11.96 7.65
C GLY A 113 4.28 11.43 8.10
N GLY A 114 4.68 10.26 7.62
CA GLY A 114 5.93 9.59 8.00
C GLY A 114 5.82 8.90 9.36
N THR A 115 6.74 7.99 9.64
CA THR A 115 6.68 7.07 10.80
C THR A 115 6.98 7.71 12.17
N ASP A 116 6.97 9.05 12.25
CA ASP A 116 7.20 9.78 13.50
C ASP A 116 5.92 10.44 14.06
N ARG A 117 6.01 11.62 14.66
CA ARG A 117 4.92 12.23 15.43
C ARG A 117 3.67 12.54 14.62
N ASP A 118 3.82 12.74 13.32
CA ASP A 118 2.73 13.03 12.39
C ASP A 118 2.08 11.76 11.80
N HIS A 119 2.55 10.56 12.18
CA HIS A 119 2.08 9.30 11.61
C HIS A 119 0.56 9.15 11.73
N ALA A 120 -0.04 8.70 10.64
CA ALA A 120 -1.46 8.41 10.56
C ALA A 120 -1.76 7.32 9.54
N VAL A 121 -2.98 6.81 9.62
CA VAL A 121 -3.61 5.98 8.58
C VAL A 121 -4.79 6.74 7.99
N SER A 122 -4.83 6.79 6.68
CA SER A 122 -5.92 7.36 5.90
C SER A 122 -6.48 6.31 4.94
N VAL A 123 -7.71 6.52 4.50
CA VAL A 123 -8.37 5.63 3.55
C VAL A 123 -8.96 6.41 2.38
N ALA A 124 -9.03 5.77 1.21
CA ALA A 124 -9.68 6.29 0.02
C ALA A 124 -10.50 5.19 -0.65
N TYR A 125 -11.48 5.58 -1.46
CA TYR A 125 -12.44 4.66 -2.06
C TYR A 125 -12.59 4.85 -3.57
N ALA A 126 -12.79 3.75 -4.28
CA ALA A 126 -13.07 3.73 -5.72
C ALA A 126 -14.07 2.63 -6.08
N ASP A 127 -14.74 2.76 -7.22
CA ASP A 127 -15.62 1.70 -7.75
C ASP A 127 -14.84 0.61 -8.48
N GLN A 128 -13.64 0.92 -8.97
CA GLN A 128 -12.74 0.03 -9.70
C GLN A 128 -11.38 -0.02 -8.99
N ILE A 129 -10.69 -1.15 -9.04
CA ILE A 129 -9.39 -1.33 -8.36
C ILE A 129 -8.34 -0.33 -8.86
N THR A 130 -8.43 0.07 -10.13
CA THR A 130 -7.57 1.04 -10.79
C THR A 130 -7.96 2.50 -10.55
N GLY A 131 -8.98 2.73 -9.71
CA GLY A 131 -9.42 4.07 -9.32
C GLY A 131 -10.47 4.69 -10.26
N PRO A 132 -10.64 6.03 -10.21
CA PRO A 132 -9.91 6.97 -9.34
C PRO A 132 -10.33 6.83 -7.87
N TYR A 133 -9.35 6.89 -6.95
CA TYR A 133 -9.62 6.86 -5.50
C TYR A 133 -9.93 8.25 -4.96
N ARG A 134 -10.96 8.33 -4.11
CA ARG A 134 -11.36 9.56 -3.39
C ARG A 134 -11.18 9.35 -1.90
N GLY A 135 -10.41 10.24 -1.26
CA GLY A 135 -10.16 10.19 0.18
C GLY A 135 -11.45 10.25 0.98
N ASP A 136 -11.50 9.50 2.08
CA ASP A 136 -12.59 9.59 3.05
C ASP A 136 -12.62 10.97 3.73
N PRO A 137 -13.78 11.63 3.84
CA PRO A 137 -13.91 12.93 4.51
C PRO A 137 -13.49 12.93 5.98
N GLY A 138 -13.47 11.76 6.63
CA GLY A 138 -13.06 11.57 8.01
C GLY A 138 -11.60 11.15 8.18
N ASN A 139 -10.76 11.34 7.17
CA ASN A 139 -9.32 11.13 7.31
C ASN A 139 -8.66 12.17 8.24
N PRO A 140 -7.60 11.79 8.97
CA PRO A 140 -7.09 10.41 9.09
C PRO A 140 -8.00 9.54 9.97
N ARG A 141 -8.09 8.25 9.66
CA ARG A 141 -8.86 7.25 10.43
C ARG A 141 -8.17 6.82 11.72
N LEU A 142 -6.84 6.85 11.75
CA LEU A 142 -6.03 6.55 12.92
C LEU A 142 -4.88 7.54 13.00
N THR A 143 -4.74 8.26 14.12
CA THR A 143 -3.55 9.04 14.43
C THR A 143 -3.52 9.41 15.91
N HIS A 144 -2.32 9.48 16.48
CA HIS A 144 -2.10 10.02 17.83
C HIS A 144 -1.39 11.38 17.81
N ARG A 145 -1.21 11.99 16.63
CA ARG A 145 -0.44 13.26 16.48
C ARG A 145 -0.94 14.42 17.35
N HIS A 146 -2.20 14.37 17.78
CA HIS A 146 -2.86 15.40 18.59
C HIS A 146 -2.88 15.10 20.10
N LEU A 147 -2.42 13.92 20.53
CA LEU A 147 -2.48 13.50 21.94
C LEU A 147 -1.28 14.00 22.78
N GLY A 148 -0.27 14.60 22.14
CA GLY A 148 0.91 15.14 22.78
C GLY A 148 1.88 14.09 23.32
N ASN A 149 2.98 14.55 23.93
CA ASN A 149 4.11 13.69 24.33
C ASN A 149 3.84 12.80 25.55
N THR A 150 2.68 12.94 26.18
CA THR A 150 2.27 12.12 27.34
C THR A 150 1.45 10.90 26.96
N ALA A 151 1.09 10.75 25.67
CA ALA A 151 0.38 9.58 25.19
C ALA A 151 1.24 8.32 25.38
N PRO A 152 0.69 7.23 25.96
CA PRO A 152 1.46 5.99 26.20
C PRO A 152 1.79 5.23 24.91
N ILE A 153 1.06 5.51 23.83
CA ILE A 153 1.29 4.98 22.50
C ILE A 153 1.42 6.20 21.58
N ALA A 154 2.51 6.27 20.81
CA ALA A 154 2.78 7.33 19.85
C ALA A 154 3.07 6.72 18.47
N ASN A 155 3.14 7.58 17.45
CA ASN A 155 3.55 7.22 16.09
C ASN A 155 2.72 6.06 15.50
N VAL A 156 1.42 6.01 15.84
CA VAL A 156 0.49 5.01 15.31
C VAL A 156 0.24 5.25 13.83
N GLY A 157 0.41 4.22 13.02
CA GLY A 157 0.27 4.26 11.58
C GLY A 157 0.75 2.96 10.94
N HIS A 158 0.97 2.96 9.63
CA HIS A 158 1.42 1.78 8.86
C HIS A 158 0.62 0.51 9.21
N ALA A 159 -0.71 0.64 9.24
CA ALA A 159 -1.61 -0.41 9.67
C ALA A 159 -1.97 -1.36 8.53
N ASP A 160 -2.38 -2.57 8.89
CA ASP A 160 -3.01 -3.56 8.01
C ASP A 160 -4.36 -3.96 8.65
N LEU A 161 -5.29 -4.46 7.84
CA LEU A 161 -6.60 -4.93 8.27
C LEU A 161 -6.72 -6.42 8.02
N VAL A 162 -7.27 -7.11 9.01
CA VAL A 162 -7.63 -8.52 8.92
C VAL A 162 -9.08 -8.66 9.35
N GLN A 163 -9.86 -9.39 8.56
CA GLN A 163 -11.17 -9.84 8.99
C GLN A 163 -11.05 -11.24 9.59
N THR A 164 -11.55 -11.43 10.80
CA THR A 164 -11.53 -12.73 11.48
C THR A 164 -12.60 -13.68 10.92
N PRO A 165 -12.52 -15.00 11.18
CA PRO A 165 -13.51 -15.96 10.69
C PRO A 165 -14.95 -15.70 11.18
N ASP A 166 -15.13 -15.03 12.31
CA ASP A 166 -16.42 -14.60 12.84
C ASP A 166 -16.85 -13.22 12.33
N GLY A 167 -16.11 -12.66 11.37
CA GLY A 167 -16.45 -11.44 10.64
C GLY A 167 -16.11 -10.14 11.33
N ARG A 168 -15.25 -10.16 12.36
CA ARG A 168 -14.77 -8.95 13.07
C ARG A 168 -13.56 -8.34 12.38
#